data_AF-A0A1T4K8Q3-F1
#
_entry.id   AF-A0A1T4K8Q3-F1
#
_cell.length_a   1.000
_cell.length_b   1.000
_cell.length_c   1.000
_cell.angle_alpha   90.00
_cell.angle_beta   90.00
_cell.angle_gamma   90.00
#
_symmetry.space_group_name_H-M   'P 1'
#
loop_
_entity.id
_entity.type
_entity.pdbx_description
1 polymer ?
#
loop_
_entity_poly.entity_id
_entity_poly.type
_entity_poly.pdbx_seq_one_letter_code
_entity_poly.pdbx_strand_id
1 'polypeptide(L)'
;MKLSKILFSSAVLAALVFGFASCKEDEDEHDLLEVSGSTASVDYTNETATMQRGFVSTRTNHRAAVAVFTIDTKASTKDAGNLGFLFDVVKTSASDHKTANDGVTVDTYSFGNVTVNYNGTNLRTYVSLFKGVATKDANGNSLLDDSSNFKGADGKVASPSGNGVTSAKETECLKTWTSLSGIKADSNGLLKVAVVVTPVAPTSDDANGSYSVNFYDASSVLSSGSKSDPSSWVSSSAKSLVSATVAASWTAKASTEESKLPQSLIAFYAAVKPTSTFVGNINLPYIQNEAEVIEWDDVQY
;
A
#
# COMPACT_ATOMS: atom_id res chain seq x y z
N MET A 1 -15.49 49.51 -40.58
CA MET A 1 -15.94 49.39 -39.19
C MET A 1 -15.38 48.09 -38.64
N LYS A 2 -14.55 48.20 -37.59
CA LYS A 2 -13.83 47.11 -36.94
C LYS A 2 -14.71 46.60 -35.79
N LEU A 3 -15.03 45.30 -35.78
CA LEU A 3 -15.72 44.69 -34.65
C LEU A 3 -14.70 44.19 -33.63
N SER A 4 -14.87 44.71 -32.43
CA SER A 4 -14.01 44.66 -31.26
C SER A 4 -14.15 43.34 -30.50
N LYS A 5 -12.99 42.72 -30.25
CA LYS A 5 -12.55 42.06 -29.01
C LYS A 5 -13.66 41.78 -27.98
N ILE A 6 -14.05 40.52 -27.84
CA ILE A 6 -14.63 39.98 -26.61
C ILE A 6 -13.48 39.29 -25.85
N LEU A 7 -13.00 39.97 -24.81
CA LEU A 7 -12.12 39.43 -23.78
C LEU A 7 -12.99 38.58 -22.83
N PHE A 8 -12.85 37.26 -22.87
CA PHE A 8 -13.21 36.42 -21.73
C PHE A 8 -11.99 36.36 -20.79
N SER A 9 -11.95 37.32 -19.87
CA SER A 9 -11.13 37.26 -18.67
C SER A 9 -11.98 36.67 -17.54
N SER A 10 -11.69 35.43 -17.18
CA SER A 10 -11.95 34.84 -15.86
C SER A 10 -11.24 33.49 -15.85
N ALA A 11 -10.02 33.38 -15.33
CA ALA A 11 -9.64 33.40 -13.92
C ALA A 11 -9.31 31.98 -13.47
N VAL A 12 -8.01 31.80 -13.19
CA VAL A 12 -7.43 30.81 -12.28
C VAL A 12 -7.58 29.33 -12.68
N LEU A 13 -6.71 28.86 -13.57
CA LEU A 13 -6.11 27.54 -13.40
C LEU A 13 -4.71 27.75 -12.80
N ALA A 14 -4.68 28.18 -11.53
CA ALA A 14 -3.52 27.90 -10.71
C ALA A 14 -3.54 26.38 -10.52
N ALA A 15 -2.67 25.69 -11.26
CA ALA A 15 -2.30 24.33 -10.94
C ALA A 15 -1.71 24.37 -9.52
N LEU A 16 -2.57 24.13 -8.53
CA LEU A 16 -2.16 23.83 -7.17
C LEU A 16 -1.51 22.44 -7.19
N VAL A 17 -0.28 22.39 -7.72
CA VAL A 17 0.73 21.39 -7.36
C VAL A 17 1.21 21.79 -5.97
N PHE A 18 0.43 21.42 -4.96
CA PHE A 18 0.85 21.49 -3.57
C PHE A 18 1.04 20.04 -3.13
N GLY A 19 2.24 19.55 -3.45
CA GLY A 19 2.77 18.34 -2.87
C GLY A 19 3.07 18.59 -1.40
N PHE A 20 2.72 17.62 -0.56
CA PHE A 20 3.39 17.50 0.72
C PHE A 20 4.87 17.22 0.45
N ALA A 21 5.72 17.84 1.25
CA ALA A 21 7.12 17.51 1.41
C ALA A 21 7.29 16.16 2.15
N SER A 22 6.69 15.11 1.59
CA SER A 22 7.41 13.89 1.31
C SER A 22 7.62 13.98 -0.19
N CYS A 23 8.83 14.36 -0.62
CA CYS A 23 9.09 14.41 -2.05
C CYS A 23 8.77 13.02 -2.60
N LYS A 24 8.22 12.92 -3.82
CA LYS A 24 8.14 11.63 -4.53
C LYS A 24 9.49 10.89 -4.46
N GLU A 25 10.58 11.66 -4.50
CA GLU A 25 11.96 11.22 -4.28
C GLU A 25 12.20 10.48 -2.95
N ASP A 26 11.42 10.72 -1.90
CA ASP A 26 11.55 10.08 -0.58
C ASP A 26 10.77 8.76 -0.45
N GLU A 27 9.70 8.56 -1.23
CA GLU A 27 8.86 7.34 -1.18
C GLU A 27 9.10 6.40 -2.38
N ASP A 28 9.45 6.96 -3.54
CA ASP A 28 9.69 6.29 -4.81
C ASP A 28 10.84 6.97 -5.59
N GLU A 29 12.06 6.87 -5.02
CA GLU A 29 13.28 7.50 -5.55
C GLU A 29 13.61 7.11 -7.00
N HIS A 30 13.11 5.95 -7.45
CA HIS A 30 13.42 5.37 -8.75
C HIS A 30 12.26 5.48 -9.75
N ASP A 31 11.21 6.24 -9.40
CA ASP A 31 10.01 6.41 -10.23
C ASP A 31 9.36 5.07 -10.67
N LEU A 32 9.33 4.06 -9.78
CA LEU A 32 8.73 2.75 -10.08
C LEU A 32 7.21 2.85 -10.30
N LEU A 33 6.55 3.77 -9.59
CA LEU A 33 5.11 3.89 -9.53
C LEU A 33 4.63 5.15 -10.24
N GLU A 34 3.77 4.96 -11.23
CA GLU A 34 2.93 6.01 -11.79
C GLU A 34 1.56 5.97 -11.12
N VAL A 35 1.21 7.00 -10.36
CA VAL A 35 -0.05 7.07 -9.60
C VAL A 35 -0.97 8.15 -10.16
N SER A 36 -2.22 7.77 -10.41
CA SER A 36 -3.28 8.67 -10.84
C SER A 36 -4.59 8.32 -10.13
N GLY A 37 -4.98 9.17 -9.16
CA GLY A 37 -6.17 8.97 -8.34
C GLY A 37 -6.13 7.63 -7.58
N SER A 38 -7.11 6.78 -7.85
CA SER A 38 -7.27 5.45 -7.24
C SER A 38 -6.52 4.34 -7.96
N THR A 39 -5.66 4.66 -8.92
CA THR A 39 -4.88 3.69 -9.71
C THR A 39 -3.38 3.96 -9.58
N ALA A 40 -2.60 2.88 -9.52
CA ALA A 40 -1.15 2.90 -9.67
C ALA A 40 -0.70 1.86 -10.70
N SER A 41 0.30 2.19 -11.50
CA SER A 41 0.93 1.28 -12.45
C SER A 41 2.43 1.21 -12.25
N VAL A 42 2.98 0.04 -12.54
CA VAL A 42 4.41 -0.21 -12.68
C VAL A 42 4.65 -0.73 -14.10
N ASP A 43 5.55 -0.09 -14.81
CA ASP A 43 6.14 -0.56 -16.06
C ASP A 43 7.63 -0.23 -15.98
N TYR A 44 8.37 -1.10 -15.29
CA TYR A 44 9.73 -0.80 -14.85
C TYR A 44 10.68 -1.95 -15.12
N THR A 45 11.85 -1.60 -15.68
CA THR A 45 12.98 -2.52 -15.84
C THR A 45 14.09 -2.11 -14.89
N ASN A 46 14.37 -2.97 -13.91
CA ASN A 46 15.47 -2.78 -12.98
C ASN A 46 16.76 -3.28 -13.62
N GLU A 47 17.59 -2.37 -14.11
CA GLU A 47 18.90 -2.69 -14.70
C GLU A 47 20.03 -2.81 -13.67
N THR A 48 19.74 -2.54 -12.40
CA THR A 48 20.72 -2.53 -11.31
C THR A 48 20.94 -3.93 -10.72
N ALA A 49 21.96 -4.06 -9.87
CA ALA A 49 22.28 -5.29 -9.15
C ALA A 49 21.49 -5.45 -7.83
N THR A 50 20.75 -4.43 -7.40
CA THR A 50 19.94 -4.43 -6.17
C THR A 50 18.45 -4.37 -6.50
N MET A 51 17.61 -4.75 -5.54
CA MET A 51 16.17 -4.63 -5.71
C MET A 51 15.80 -3.15 -5.58
N GLN A 52 14.94 -2.67 -6.48
CA GLN A 52 14.37 -1.33 -6.37
C GLN A 52 12.98 -1.40 -5.78
N ARG A 53 12.64 -0.44 -4.92
CA ARG A 53 11.35 -0.37 -4.24
C ARG A 53 10.83 1.06 -4.30
N GLY A 54 9.52 1.17 -4.35
CA GLY A 54 8.83 2.44 -4.24
C GLY A 54 7.48 2.22 -3.56
N PHE A 55 7.02 3.23 -2.85
CA PHE A 55 5.63 3.33 -2.45
C PHE A 55 5.13 4.74 -2.69
N VAL A 56 3.83 4.90 -2.83
CA VAL A 56 3.19 6.20 -2.99
C VAL A 56 1.88 6.18 -2.23
N SER A 57 1.76 7.06 -1.25
CA SER A 57 0.54 7.17 -0.44
C SER A 57 -0.60 7.83 -1.21
N THR A 58 -1.84 7.39 -0.97
CA THR A 58 -3.03 8.11 -1.47
C THR A 58 -3.26 9.38 -0.66
N ARG A 59 -4.09 10.29 -1.19
CA ARG A 59 -4.33 11.61 -0.58
C ARG A 59 -5.35 11.63 0.54
N THR A 60 -6.02 10.51 0.78
CA THR A 60 -7.18 10.42 1.66
C THR A 60 -7.02 9.25 2.63
N ASN A 61 -7.67 9.38 3.80
CA ASN A 61 -7.73 8.30 4.77
C ASN A 61 -8.93 7.42 4.49
N HIS A 62 -8.74 6.11 4.69
CA HIS A 62 -9.71 5.09 4.32
C HIS A 62 -9.98 4.17 5.49
N ARG A 63 -11.21 3.68 5.57
CA ARG A 63 -11.55 2.63 6.54
C ARG A 63 -11.31 1.24 5.96
N ALA A 64 -11.79 1.02 4.75
CA ALA A 64 -11.72 -0.24 4.02
C ALA A 64 -11.51 0.04 2.54
N ALA A 65 -10.92 -0.92 1.82
CA ALA A 65 -10.73 -0.80 0.38
C ALA A 65 -10.79 -2.16 -0.32
N VAL A 66 -11.15 -2.13 -1.59
CA VAL A 66 -10.85 -3.22 -2.53
C VAL A 66 -9.71 -2.79 -3.42
N ALA A 67 -8.66 -3.59 -3.49
CA ALA A 67 -7.59 -3.45 -4.46
C ALA A 67 -7.68 -4.56 -5.50
N VAL A 68 -7.77 -4.17 -6.78
CA VAL A 68 -7.72 -5.09 -7.92
C VAL A 68 -6.33 -5.00 -8.53
N PHE A 69 -5.57 -6.08 -8.39
CA PHE A 69 -4.24 -6.21 -8.97
C PHE A 69 -4.34 -6.86 -10.34
N THR A 70 -3.63 -6.30 -11.31
CA THR A 70 -3.42 -6.88 -12.63
C THR A 70 -1.92 -7.01 -12.87
N ILE A 71 -1.46 -8.18 -13.27
CA ILE A 71 -0.07 -8.43 -13.69
C ILE A 71 -0.06 -8.89 -15.14
N ASP A 72 0.76 -8.24 -15.97
CA ASP A 72 0.98 -8.68 -17.35
C ASP A 72 2.09 -9.74 -17.38
N THR A 73 1.70 -10.99 -17.64
CA THR A 73 2.64 -12.12 -17.65
C THR A 73 3.46 -12.24 -18.93
N LYS A 74 3.10 -11.52 -20.00
CA LYS A 74 3.85 -11.48 -21.25
C LYS A 74 4.94 -10.41 -21.21
N ALA A 75 4.67 -9.30 -20.53
CA ALA A 75 5.64 -8.20 -20.37
C ALA A 75 6.54 -8.38 -19.14
N SER A 76 6.08 -9.07 -18.09
CA SER A 76 6.88 -9.30 -16.89
C SER A 76 7.83 -10.49 -17.02
N THR A 77 9.06 -10.33 -16.53
CA THR A 77 9.96 -11.46 -16.25
C THR A 77 9.35 -12.35 -15.15
N LYS A 78 9.57 -13.67 -15.25
CA LYS A 78 9.17 -14.62 -14.21
C LYS A 78 9.78 -14.20 -12.87
N ASP A 79 8.93 -14.07 -11.85
CA ASP A 79 9.35 -13.69 -10.51
C ASP A 79 10.14 -12.36 -10.45
N ALA A 80 9.82 -11.43 -11.34
CA ALA A 80 10.48 -10.12 -11.47
C ALA A 80 10.25 -9.19 -10.29
N GLY A 81 9.09 -9.25 -9.65
CA GLY A 81 8.73 -8.21 -8.71
C GLY A 81 7.39 -8.42 -8.04
N ASN A 82 7.09 -7.56 -7.10
CA ASN A 82 5.88 -7.59 -6.32
C ASN A 82 5.14 -6.27 -6.52
N LEU A 83 3.82 -6.36 -6.63
CA LEU A 83 2.92 -5.22 -6.58
C LEU A 83 2.12 -5.33 -5.28
N GLY A 84 1.96 -4.24 -4.55
CA GLY A 84 1.36 -4.30 -3.24
C GLY A 84 0.58 -3.06 -2.84
N PHE A 85 -0.19 -3.27 -1.79
CA PHE A 85 -1.11 -2.34 -1.19
C PHE A 85 -0.79 -2.30 0.31
N LEU A 86 -0.38 -1.13 0.79
CA LEU A 86 -0.19 -0.87 2.20
C LEU A 86 -1.47 -0.28 2.77
N PHE A 87 -1.89 -0.76 3.93
CA PHE A 87 -3.06 -0.28 4.67
C PHE A 87 -2.69 -0.06 6.11
N ASP A 88 -3.52 0.68 6.83
CA ASP A 88 -3.23 1.04 8.22
C ASP A 88 -1.86 1.72 8.35
N VAL A 89 -1.53 2.60 7.39
CA VAL A 89 -0.26 3.31 7.37
C VAL A 89 -0.30 4.39 8.44
N VAL A 90 0.44 4.15 9.53
CA VAL A 90 0.54 5.04 10.68
C VAL A 90 1.99 5.46 10.84
N LYS A 91 2.23 6.77 10.79
CA LYS A 91 3.51 7.35 11.20
C LYS A 91 3.60 7.28 12.72
N THR A 92 4.62 6.60 13.24
CA THR A 92 4.83 6.44 14.68
C THR A 92 5.19 7.80 15.29
N SER A 93 4.61 8.15 16.44
CA SER A 93 4.78 9.46 17.07
C SER A 93 6.20 9.68 17.59
N ALA A 94 6.56 10.95 17.82
CA ALA A 94 7.93 11.35 18.07
C ALA A 94 8.60 10.72 19.32
N SER A 95 7.81 10.19 20.26
CA SER A 95 8.27 9.46 21.43
C SER A 95 8.83 8.06 21.12
N ASP A 96 8.57 7.51 19.93
CA ASP A 96 9.09 6.23 19.45
C ASP A 96 10.23 6.37 18.43
N HIS A 97 10.67 7.60 18.16
CA HIS A 97 11.87 7.81 17.35
C HIS A 97 13.05 7.13 18.02
N LYS A 98 13.60 6.14 17.33
CA LYS A 98 14.92 5.64 17.68
C LYS A 98 15.93 6.62 17.13
N THR A 99 16.65 7.26 18.03
CA THR A 99 17.88 7.96 17.71
C THR A 99 18.79 6.96 17.01
N ALA A 100 19.14 7.23 15.75
CA ALA A 100 20.17 6.47 15.11
C ALA A 100 21.52 6.71 15.81
N ASN A 101 22.56 5.94 15.47
CA ASN A 101 23.86 5.95 16.17
C ASN A 101 24.56 7.32 16.22
N ASP A 102 24.07 8.33 15.49
CA ASP A 102 24.60 9.68 15.35
C ASP A 102 23.74 10.79 15.99
N GLY A 103 22.58 10.49 16.57
CA GLY A 103 21.68 11.50 17.14
C GLY A 103 20.47 11.89 16.27
N VAL A 104 20.38 11.43 15.02
CA VAL A 104 19.35 11.89 14.08
C VAL A 104 18.02 11.17 14.30
N THR A 105 16.94 11.94 14.26
CA THR A 105 15.56 11.47 14.37
C THR A 105 15.01 11.23 12.97
N VAL A 106 14.64 9.97 12.68
CA VAL A 106 14.00 9.59 11.43
C VAL A 106 12.56 9.14 11.66
N ASP A 107 11.71 9.44 10.68
CA ASP A 107 10.32 8.99 10.70
C ASP A 107 10.25 7.47 10.54
N THR A 108 9.36 6.84 11.33
CA THR A 108 9.10 5.42 11.21
C THR A 108 7.61 5.15 11.03
N TYR A 109 7.31 4.09 10.30
CA TYR A 109 5.96 3.72 9.89
C TYR A 109 5.60 2.33 10.41
N SER A 110 4.33 2.17 10.74
CA SER A 110 3.69 0.87 10.92
C SER A 110 2.60 0.73 9.86
N PHE A 111 2.47 -0.44 9.26
CA PHE A 111 1.50 -0.71 8.21
C PHE A 111 1.26 -2.20 8.02
N GLY A 112 0.03 -2.55 7.66
CA GLY A 112 -0.26 -3.82 7.01
C GLY A 112 0.16 -3.77 5.55
N ASN A 113 0.71 -4.87 5.04
CA ASN A 113 1.14 -5.00 3.67
C ASN A 113 0.45 -6.20 3.02
N VAL A 114 -0.15 -6.00 1.86
CA VAL A 114 -0.55 -7.05 0.93
C VAL A 114 0.28 -6.94 -0.33
N THR A 115 0.96 -8.00 -0.72
CA THR A 115 1.68 -8.05 -2.00
C THR A 115 1.23 -9.23 -2.84
N VAL A 116 1.32 -9.07 -4.16
CA VAL A 116 1.12 -10.11 -5.15
C VAL A 116 2.32 -10.17 -6.09
N ASN A 117 2.66 -11.38 -6.51
CA ASN A 117 3.76 -11.66 -7.42
C ASN A 117 3.35 -12.77 -8.39
N TYR A 118 3.86 -12.69 -9.62
CA TYR A 118 3.78 -13.78 -10.58
C TYR A 118 5.08 -14.59 -10.55
N ASN A 119 5.00 -15.85 -10.12
CA ASN A 119 6.18 -16.70 -10.00
C ASN A 119 6.52 -17.47 -11.28
N GLY A 120 5.89 -17.15 -12.42
CA GLY A 120 6.04 -17.88 -13.69
C GLY A 120 5.05 -19.02 -13.92
N THR A 121 4.18 -19.29 -12.95
CA THR A 121 3.12 -20.31 -13.10
C THR A 121 1.80 -19.80 -12.55
N ASN A 122 1.81 -19.27 -11.32
CA ASN A 122 0.61 -18.76 -10.66
C ASN A 122 0.89 -17.38 -10.05
N LEU A 123 -0.19 -16.67 -9.71
CA LEU A 123 -0.08 -15.62 -8.71
C LEU A 123 0.20 -16.22 -7.33
N ARG A 124 1.04 -15.53 -6.57
CA ARG A 124 1.25 -15.77 -5.14
C ARG A 124 1.10 -14.46 -4.39
N THR A 125 0.74 -14.57 -3.13
CA THR A 125 0.58 -13.42 -2.24
C THR A 125 1.35 -13.58 -0.94
N TYR A 126 1.67 -12.45 -0.34
CA TYR A 126 2.24 -12.35 0.98
C TYR A 126 1.53 -11.24 1.75
N VAL A 127 1.13 -11.52 2.98
CA VAL A 127 0.44 -10.58 3.87
C VAL A 127 1.16 -10.53 5.20
N SER A 128 1.53 -9.32 5.63
CA SER A 128 2.33 -9.11 6.83
C SER A 128 2.02 -7.77 7.48
N LEU A 129 2.32 -7.68 8.77
CA LEU A 129 2.31 -6.42 9.53
C LEU A 129 3.75 -5.98 9.77
N PHE A 130 4.05 -4.74 9.41
CA PHE A 130 5.32 -4.10 9.70
C PHE A 130 5.14 -3.02 10.76
N LYS A 131 6.10 -2.92 11.68
CA LYS A 131 6.17 -1.86 12.68
C LYS A 131 7.57 -1.29 12.75
N GLY A 132 7.70 0.04 12.83
CA GLY A 132 8.98 0.72 12.99
C GLY A 132 9.86 0.74 11.74
N VAL A 133 9.27 0.68 10.54
CA VAL A 133 9.98 0.74 9.26
C VAL A 133 10.39 2.18 8.95
N ALA A 134 11.64 2.41 8.57
CA ALA A 134 12.13 3.72 8.15
C ALA A 134 12.39 3.73 6.64
N THR A 135 12.13 4.86 5.99
CA THR A 135 12.44 5.06 4.56
C THR A 135 13.88 5.49 4.34
N LYS A 136 14.46 6.18 5.32
CA LYS A 136 15.84 6.65 5.31
C LYS A 136 16.56 6.25 6.58
N ASP A 137 17.87 6.07 6.46
CA ASP A 137 18.74 5.91 7.61
C ASP A 137 19.03 7.28 8.25
N ALA A 138 19.79 7.23 9.34
CA ALA A 138 20.31 8.39 10.07
C ALA A 138 20.95 9.46 9.18
N ASN A 139 21.65 9.02 8.14
CA ASN A 139 22.45 9.85 7.24
C ASN A 139 21.61 10.34 6.05
N GLY A 140 20.31 10.03 6.01
CA GLY A 140 19.42 10.36 4.91
C GLY A 140 19.54 9.43 3.70
N ASN A 141 20.27 8.32 3.80
CA ASN A 141 20.35 7.33 2.71
C ASN A 141 19.05 6.53 2.65
N SER A 142 18.57 6.22 1.44
CA SER A 142 17.43 5.33 1.25
C SER A 142 17.68 3.95 1.85
N LEU A 143 16.77 3.52 2.72
CA LEU A 143 16.72 2.16 3.26
C LEU A 143 15.87 1.22 2.39
N LEU A 144 15.29 1.74 1.31
CA LEU A 144 14.42 1.00 0.39
C LEU A 144 15.22 0.28 -0.71
N ASP A 145 16.49 0.65 -0.90
CA ASP A 145 17.36 0.22 -2.01
C ASP A 145 18.18 -1.04 -1.74
N ASP A 146 18.11 -1.59 -0.51
CA ASP A 146 18.99 -2.67 -0.10
C ASP A 146 18.26 -3.84 0.59
N SER A 147 18.51 -5.05 0.07
CA SER A 147 17.99 -6.36 0.51
C SER A 147 16.47 -6.58 0.39
N SER A 148 16.05 -7.84 0.49
CA SER A 148 14.71 -8.32 0.13
C SER A 148 13.58 -7.91 1.10
N ASN A 149 13.81 -7.08 2.10
CA ASN A 149 12.82 -6.77 3.13
C ASN A 149 12.93 -5.33 3.68
N PHE A 150 11.87 -4.84 4.31
CA PHE A 150 11.84 -3.51 4.93
C PHE A 150 12.82 -3.41 6.09
N LYS A 151 13.34 -2.21 6.36
CA LYS A 151 14.32 -1.95 7.40
C LYS A 151 13.81 -0.91 8.39
N GLY A 152 14.33 -0.94 9.60
CA GLY A 152 14.12 0.12 10.57
C GLY A 152 15.23 1.16 10.53
N ALA A 153 15.12 2.20 11.37
CA ALA A 153 16.08 3.30 11.47
C ALA A 153 17.52 2.86 11.74
N ASP A 154 17.71 1.69 12.36
CA ASP A 154 19.02 1.08 12.60
C ASP A 154 19.62 0.36 11.37
N GLY A 155 18.97 0.48 10.20
CA GLY A 155 19.36 -0.17 8.95
C GLY A 155 19.17 -1.68 8.95
N LYS A 156 18.61 -2.25 10.02
CA LYS A 156 18.40 -3.69 10.15
C LYS A 156 17.07 -4.10 9.55
N VAL A 157 17.09 -5.26 8.89
CA VAL A 157 15.93 -5.89 8.27
C VAL A 157 14.87 -6.24 9.33
N ALA A 158 13.62 -5.86 9.05
CA ALA A 158 12.45 -6.35 9.76
C ALA A 158 12.38 -7.88 9.59
N SER A 159 12.22 -8.60 10.70
CA SER A 159 12.22 -10.06 10.69
C SER A 159 11.08 -10.59 11.57
N PRO A 160 10.40 -11.67 11.15
CA PRO A 160 9.44 -12.38 11.99
C PRO A 160 10.13 -13.18 13.11
N SER A 161 11.40 -13.54 12.92
CA SER A 161 12.21 -14.20 13.94
C SER A 161 12.95 -13.13 14.76
N GLY A 162 12.37 -12.74 15.89
CA GLY A 162 12.87 -11.71 16.81
C GLY A 162 14.20 -12.03 17.52
N ASN A 163 15.13 -12.74 16.87
CA ASN A 163 16.44 -13.09 17.45
C ASN A 163 17.45 -11.92 17.42
N GLY A 164 16.99 -10.70 17.13
CA GLY A 164 17.76 -9.48 17.29
C GLY A 164 16.89 -8.35 17.86
N VAL A 165 17.50 -7.47 18.64
CA VAL A 165 16.90 -6.18 18.99
C VAL A 165 16.97 -5.30 17.74
N THR A 166 16.02 -5.47 16.83
CA THR A 166 15.84 -4.60 15.65
C THR A 166 14.83 -3.50 15.97
N SER A 167 14.96 -2.36 15.30
CA SER A 167 13.98 -1.27 15.41
C SER A 167 12.69 -1.56 14.64
N ALA A 168 12.80 -2.17 13.46
CA ALA A 168 11.67 -2.67 12.70
C ALA A 168 11.32 -4.12 13.07
N LYS A 169 10.02 -4.43 13.06
CA LYS A 169 9.47 -5.77 13.28
C LYS A 169 8.52 -6.13 12.16
N GLU A 170 8.55 -7.41 11.82
CA GLU A 170 7.62 -8.01 10.86
C GLU A 170 6.79 -9.08 11.58
N THR A 171 5.50 -9.17 11.27
CA THR A 171 4.63 -10.25 11.74
C THR A 171 3.92 -10.85 10.53
N GLU A 172 4.41 -12.02 10.11
CA GLU A 172 3.79 -12.80 9.04
C GLU A 172 2.36 -13.17 9.40
N CYS A 173 1.40 -12.66 8.62
CA CYS A 173 -0.02 -12.98 8.78
C CYS A 173 -0.42 -14.12 7.84
N LEU A 174 0.20 -14.20 6.67
CA LEU A 174 0.31 -15.42 5.87
C LEU A 174 1.75 -15.90 5.91
N LYS A 175 1.97 -17.09 6.47
CA LYS A 175 3.30 -17.70 6.55
C LYS A 175 3.78 -18.02 5.15
N THR A 176 4.89 -17.42 4.72
CA THR A 176 5.48 -17.59 3.37
C THR A 176 4.58 -17.15 2.21
N TRP A 177 5.13 -17.14 0.99
CA TRP A 177 4.37 -16.87 -0.22
C TRP A 177 3.28 -17.93 -0.46
N THR A 178 2.02 -17.51 -0.38
CA THR A 178 0.86 -18.38 -0.56
C THR A 178 0.38 -18.34 -2.01
N SER A 179 0.18 -19.49 -2.64
CA SER A 179 -0.34 -19.55 -4.03
C SER A 179 -1.82 -19.21 -4.09
N LEU A 180 -2.21 -18.37 -5.05
CA LEU A 180 -3.60 -18.02 -5.33
C LEU A 180 -4.16 -18.95 -6.41
N SER A 181 -4.48 -20.17 -6.00
CA SER A 181 -5.03 -21.19 -6.92
C SER A 181 -6.37 -20.75 -7.51
N GLY A 182 -6.57 -20.97 -8.81
CA GLY A 182 -7.81 -20.64 -9.51
C GLY A 182 -7.75 -19.38 -10.37
N ILE A 183 -6.77 -18.49 -10.13
CA ILE A 183 -6.53 -17.34 -11.01
C ILE A 183 -5.78 -17.82 -12.26
N LYS A 184 -6.33 -17.47 -13.43
CA LYS A 184 -5.73 -17.80 -14.73
C LYS A 184 -5.55 -16.53 -15.55
N ALA A 185 -4.50 -16.52 -16.37
CA ALA A 185 -4.27 -15.42 -17.29
C ALA A 185 -5.37 -15.42 -18.36
N ASP A 186 -5.86 -14.23 -18.72
CA ASP A 186 -6.76 -14.08 -19.86
C ASP A 186 -6.02 -14.26 -21.21
N SER A 187 -6.74 -14.11 -22.33
CA SER A 187 -6.14 -14.22 -23.67
C SER A 187 -5.01 -13.22 -23.93
N ASN A 188 -5.01 -12.10 -23.19
CA ASN A 188 -3.99 -11.08 -23.29
C ASN A 188 -2.78 -11.39 -22.41
N GLY A 189 -2.86 -12.39 -21.53
CA GLY A 189 -1.79 -12.74 -20.60
C GLY A 189 -1.90 -12.01 -19.27
N LEU A 190 -3.06 -11.42 -18.95
CA LEU A 190 -3.26 -10.67 -17.71
C LEU A 190 -3.80 -11.58 -16.61
N LEU A 191 -3.08 -11.65 -15.49
CA LEU A 191 -3.56 -12.26 -14.25
C LEU A 191 -4.22 -11.17 -13.40
N LYS A 192 -5.44 -11.41 -12.89
CA LYS A 192 -6.19 -10.44 -12.10
C LYS A 192 -6.70 -11.04 -10.80
N VAL A 193 -6.43 -10.38 -9.68
CA VAL A 193 -6.92 -10.77 -8.35
C VAL A 193 -7.46 -9.55 -7.61
N ALA A 194 -8.56 -9.74 -6.90
CA ALA A 194 -9.10 -8.74 -5.99
C ALA A 194 -8.73 -9.05 -4.55
N VAL A 195 -8.40 -8.02 -3.79
CA VAL A 195 -8.11 -8.08 -2.36
C VAL A 195 -9.06 -7.13 -1.66
N VAL A 196 -9.82 -7.66 -0.72
CA VAL A 196 -10.70 -6.86 0.15
C VAL A 196 -10.03 -6.76 1.51
N VAL A 197 -9.79 -5.52 1.96
CA VAL A 197 -9.25 -5.23 3.29
C VAL A 197 -10.32 -4.49 4.08
N THR A 198 -10.75 -5.10 5.19
CA THR A 198 -11.84 -4.60 6.03
C THR A 198 -11.40 -4.60 7.49
N PRO A 199 -11.54 -3.48 8.22
CA PRO A 199 -11.22 -3.46 9.64
C PRO A 199 -12.27 -4.24 10.42
N VAL A 200 -11.82 -4.97 11.41
CA VAL A 200 -12.63 -5.76 12.33
C VAL A 200 -12.53 -5.10 13.69
N ALA A 201 -13.68 -4.72 14.23
CA ALA A 201 -13.74 -4.07 15.53
C ALA A 201 -13.18 -5.00 16.63
N PRO A 202 -12.50 -4.42 17.64
CA PRO A 202 -12.09 -5.18 18.81
C PRO A 202 -13.29 -5.84 19.49
N THR A 203 -13.04 -7.00 20.10
CA THR A 203 -14.03 -7.66 20.97
C THR A 203 -13.79 -7.23 22.42
N SER A 204 -14.68 -7.58 23.36
CA SER A 204 -14.47 -7.31 24.79
C SER A 204 -13.15 -7.91 25.33
N ASP A 205 -12.64 -8.94 24.67
CA ASP A 205 -11.52 -9.75 25.12
C ASP A 205 -10.21 -9.41 24.37
N ASP A 206 -10.28 -8.57 23.33
CA ASP A 206 -9.12 -8.07 22.58
C ASP A 206 -9.19 -6.55 22.47
N ALA A 207 -8.30 -5.85 23.19
CA ALA A 207 -8.26 -4.39 23.21
C ALA A 207 -7.76 -3.78 21.89
N ASN A 208 -7.19 -4.60 21.00
CA ASN A 208 -6.71 -4.15 19.69
C ASN A 208 -7.69 -4.61 18.60
N GLY A 209 -7.91 -3.75 17.61
CA GLY A 209 -8.63 -4.19 16.42
C GLY A 209 -7.75 -5.01 15.49
N SER A 210 -8.35 -5.48 14.41
CA SER A 210 -7.64 -6.19 13.35
C SER A 210 -8.19 -5.80 11.98
N TYR A 211 -7.61 -6.35 10.93
CA TYR A 211 -8.08 -6.28 9.57
C TYR A 211 -8.25 -7.68 9.03
N SER A 212 -9.39 -7.93 8.37
CA SER A 212 -9.59 -9.09 7.53
C SER A 212 -9.10 -8.77 6.12
N VAL A 213 -8.21 -9.60 5.60
CA VAL A 213 -7.69 -9.51 4.23
C VAL A 213 -8.15 -10.74 3.46
N ASN A 214 -8.95 -10.56 2.42
CA ASN A 214 -9.53 -11.67 1.66
C ASN A 214 -9.24 -11.53 0.17
N PHE A 215 -8.78 -12.61 -0.44
CA PHE A 215 -8.46 -12.67 -1.87
C PHE A 215 -9.58 -13.32 -2.65
N TYR A 216 -9.92 -12.77 -3.82
CA TYR A 216 -10.97 -13.25 -4.70
C TYR A 216 -10.51 -13.19 -6.16
N ASP A 217 -11.18 -13.95 -7.04
CA ASP A 217 -11.08 -13.69 -8.47
C ASP A 217 -11.58 -12.27 -8.78
N ALA A 218 -10.85 -11.51 -9.58
CA ALA A 218 -11.20 -10.11 -9.87
C ALA A 218 -12.58 -9.96 -10.53
N SER A 219 -13.06 -10.97 -11.27
CA SER A 219 -14.40 -10.98 -11.86
C SER A 219 -15.52 -11.06 -10.81
N SER A 220 -15.19 -11.41 -9.56
CA SER A 220 -16.14 -11.44 -8.45
C SER A 220 -16.40 -10.05 -7.86
N VAL A 221 -15.55 -9.06 -8.17
CA VAL A 221 -15.78 -7.67 -7.76
C VAL A 221 -16.94 -7.11 -8.58
N LEU A 222 -17.99 -6.67 -7.89
CA LEU A 222 -19.18 -6.14 -8.54
C LEU A 222 -18.85 -4.76 -9.14
N SER A 223 -19.44 -4.37 -10.27
CA SER A 223 -19.09 -3.12 -10.98
C SER A 223 -20.04 -1.94 -10.72
N SER A 224 -21.09 -2.11 -9.91
CA SER A 224 -22.13 -1.10 -9.75
C SER A 224 -22.59 -0.89 -8.30
N GLY A 225 -22.72 0.39 -7.92
CA GLY A 225 -23.36 0.89 -6.71
C GLY A 225 -22.42 1.77 -5.88
N SER A 226 -22.93 2.89 -5.36
CA SER A 226 -22.25 3.65 -4.30
C SER A 226 -22.27 2.78 -3.04
N LYS A 227 -21.27 1.92 -2.90
CA LYS A 227 -21.27 0.86 -1.89
C LYS A 227 -20.47 1.33 -0.70
N SER A 228 -21.20 1.89 0.25
CA SER A 228 -20.68 2.27 1.57
C SER A 228 -20.37 1.08 2.48
N ASP A 229 -20.66 -0.15 2.07
CA ASP A 229 -20.46 -1.37 2.86
C ASP A 229 -19.54 -2.38 2.13
N PRO A 230 -18.40 -2.76 2.74
CA PRO A 230 -17.48 -3.78 2.23
C PRO A 230 -18.12 -5.12 1.87
N SER A 231 -19.16 -5.53 2.60
CA SER A 231 -19.88 -6.80 2.36
C SER A 231 -20.53 -6.86 0.98
N SER A 232 -20.75 -5.71 0.35
CA SER A 232 -21.41 -5.58 -0.95
C SER A 232 -20.44 -5.43 -2.12
N TRP A 233 -19.13 -5.34 -1.89
CA TRP A 233 -18.14 -5.10 -2.97
C TRP A 233 -17.86 -6.33 -3.82
N VAL A 234 -18.07 -7.53 -3.25
CA VAL A 234 -17.85 -8.82 -3.92
C VAL A 234 -19.18 -9.55 -4.05
N SER A 235 -19.36 -10.33 -5.12
CA SER A 235 -20.54 -11.19 -5.29
C SER A 235 -20.75 -12.10 -4.08
N SER A 236 -21.99 -12.24 -3.62
CA SER A 236 -22.34 -13.14 -2.51
C SER A 236 -22.04 -14.61 -2.78
N SER A 237 -21.87 -15.00 -4.05
CA SER A 237 -21.46 -16.35 -4.45
C SER A 237 -19.95 -16.53 -4.54
N ALA A 238 -19.17 -15.46 -4.38
CA ALA A 238 -17.71 -15.53 -4.51
C ALA A 238 -17.12 -16.31 -3.34
N LYS A 239 -16.15 -17.17 -3.65
CA LYS A 239 -15.37 -17.89 -2.65
C LYS A 239 -14.04 -17.20 -2.48
N SER A 240 -13.67 -16.92 -1.24
CA SER A 240 -12.33 -16.43 -0.97
C SER A 240 -11.31 -17.52 -1.29
N LEU A 241 -10.25 -17.14 -1.99
CA LEU A 241 -9.15 -18.01 -2.39
C LEU A 241 -8.20 -18.24 -1.21
N VAL A 242 -7.93 -17.17 -0.47
CA VAL A 242 -7.06 -17.10 0.69
C VAL A 242 -7.58 -15.98 1.59
N SER A 243 -7.49 -16.15 2.90
CA SER A 243 -7.83 -15.13 3.90
C SER A 243 -6.71 -15.01 4.92
N ALA A 244 -6.49 -13.79 5.42
CA ALA A 244 -5.57 -13.49 6.50
C ALA A 244 -6.22 -12.55 7.52
N THR A 245 -5.75 -12.58 8.76
CA THR A 245 -6.07 -11.58 9.77
C THR A 245 -4.79 -10.86 10.15
N VAL A 246 -4.83 -9.53 10.10
CA VAL A 246 -3.70 -8.66 10.39
C VAL A 246 -4.05 -7.82 11.60
N ALA A 247 -3.24 -7.84 12.65
CA ALA A 247 -3.47 -6.98 13.81
C ALA A 247 -3.39 -5.51 13.40
N ALA A 248 -4.27 -4.66 13.94
CA ALA A 248 -4.19 -3.22 13.69
C ALA A 248 -2.98 -2.60 14.39
N SER A 249 -2.47 -1.53 13.79
CA SER A 249 -1.45 -0.63 14.32
C SER A 249 -2.07 0.41 15.25
N TRP A 250 -3.35 0.74 15.06
CA TRP A 250 -4.10 1.56 16.01
C TRP A 250 -4.59 0.78 17.23
N THR A 251 -4.64 1.47 18.36
CA THR A 251 -5.38 1.03 19.54
C THR A 251 -6.74 1.71 19.52
N ALA A 252 -7.82 0.96 19.32
CA ALA A 252 -9.14 1.56 19.39
C ALA A 252 -9.42 1.93 20.85
N LYS A 253 -9.66 3.21 21.11
CA LYS A 253 -10.26 3.61 22.40
C LYS A 253 -11.69 3.07 22.44
N ALA A 254 -11.84 1.86 22.97
CA ALA A 254 -13.08 1.29 23.52
C ALA A 254 -14.36 1.32 22.64
N SER A 255 -14.25 1.38 21.31
CA SER A 255 -15.43 1.24 20.44
C SER A 255 -15.45 -0.14 19.79
N THR A 256 -16.47 -0.94 20.13
CA THR A 256 -16.81 -2.20 19.44
C THR A 256 -17.64 -1.95 18.17
N GLU A 257 -18.02 -0.71 17.88
CA GLU A 257 -18.76 -0.35 16.68
C GLU A 257 -17.82 -0.10 15.49
N GLU A 258 -18.03 -0.83 14.40
CA GLU A 258 -17.26 -0.72 13.15
C GLU A 258 -17.32 0.69 12.53
N SER A 259 -18.46 1.37 12.69
CA SER A 259 -18.69 2.74 12.18
C SER A 259 -17.77 3.79 12.83
N LYS A 260 -17.14 3.47 13.95
CA LYS A 260 -16.26 4.36 14.74
C LYS A 260 -14.79 3.95 14.67
N LEU A 261 -14.44 2.97 13.84
CA LEU A 261 -13.05 2.56 13.67
C LEU A 261 -12.23 3.67 12.98
N PRO A 262 -10.94 3.82 13.34
CA PRO A 262 -10.06 4.78 12.71
C PRO A 262 -10.00 4.60 11.19
N GLN A 263 -9.81 5.71 10.49
CA GLN A 263 -9.38 5.69 9.09
C GLN A 263 -7.86 5.86 9.06
N SER A 264 -7.22 5.27 8.06
CA SER A 264 -5.78 5.29 7.90
C SER A 264 -5.41 5.58 6.46
N LEU A 265 -4.20 6.09 6.25
CA LEU A 265 -3.63 6.17 4.92
C LEU A 265 -3.49 4.76 4.32
N ILE A 266 -3.64 4.71 3.01
CA ILE A 266 -3.26 3.57 2.17
C ILE A 266 -2.19 4.03 1.20
N ALA A 267 -1.30 3.12 0.82
CA ALA A 267 -0.26 3.39 -0.17
C ALA A 267 -0.18 2.27 -1.20
N PHE A 268 0.19 2.63 -2.42
CA PHE A 268 0.63 1.67 -3.43
C PHE A 268 2.09 1.34 -3.18
N TYR A 269 2.50 0.11 -3.44
CA TYR A 269 3.86 -0.36 -3.25
C TYR A 269 4.28 -1.21 -4.45
N ALA A 270 5.52 -1.04 -4.90
CA ALA A 270 6.14 -1.92 -5.87
C ALA A 270 7.57 -2.26 -5.45
N ALA A 271 8.00 -3.45 -5.85
CA ALA A 271 9.40 -3.84 -5.77
C ALA A 271 9.79 -4.65 -6.98
N VAL A 272 10.90 -4.29 -7.63
CA VAL A 272 11.40 -4.96 -8.83
C VAL A 272 12.81 -5.49 -8.56
N LYS A 273 13.02 -6.78 -8.80
CA LYS A 273 14.28 -7.48 -8.57
C LYS A 273 15.35 -7.05 -9.57
N PRO A 274 16.64 -7.23 -9.22
CA PRO A 274 17.75 -6.97 -10.12
C PRO A 274 17.55 -7.61 -11.49
N THR A 275 17.96 -6.90 -12.55
CA THR A 275 17.99 -7.40 -13.93
C THR A 275 16.66 -7.98 -14.42
N SER A 276 15.54 -7.36 -14.05
CA SER A 276 14.21 -7.86 -14.36
C SER A 276 13.21 -6.75 -14.71
N THR A 277 12.20 -7.11 -15.50
CA THR A 277 11.11 -6.22 -15.89
C THR A 277 9.82 -6.67 -15.21
N PHE A 278 9.10 -5.74 -14.61
CA PHE A 278 7.82 -6.00 -13.97
C PHE A 278 6.77 -5.01 -14.46
N VAL A 279 5.64 -5.54 -14.93
CA VAL A 279 4.54 -4.77 -15.49
C VAL A 279 3.23 -5.16 -14.83
N GLY A 280 2.55 -4.20 -14.22
CA GLY A 280 1.28 -4.41 -13.54
C GLY A 280 0.59 -3.13 -13.11
N ASN A 281 -0.62 -3.26 -12.60
CA ASN A 281 -1.36 -2.14 -12.03
C ASN A 281 -2.22 -2.59 -10.84
N ILE A 282 -2.50 -1.63 -9.96
CA ILE A 282 -3.47 -1.72 -8.89
C ILE A 282 -4.53 -0.67 -9.16
N ASN A 283 -5.79 -1.05 -9.11
CA ASN A 283 -6.91 -0.12 -9.07
C ASN A 283 -7.67 -0.31 -7.76
N LEU A 284 -8.14 0.78 -7.15
CA LEU A 284 -9.00 0.78 -5.99
C LEU A 284 -10.44 1.13 -6.41
N PRO A 285 -11.21 0.17 -6.96
CA PRO A 285 -12.56 0.46 -7.46
C PRO A 285 -13.54 0.83 -6.33
N TYR A 286 -13.23 0.45 -5.09
CA TYR A 286 -14.05 0.74 -3.93
C TYR A 286 -13.20 1.13 -2.74
N ILE A 287 -13.63 2.20 -2.11
CA ILE A 287 -13.05 2.78 -0.92
C ILE A 287 -14.21 3.14 0.01
N GLN A 288 -14.12 2.74 1.28
CA GLN A 288 -15.12 3.09 2.29
C GLN A 288 -14.67 4.28 3.12
N ASN A 289 -15.59 5.25 3.27
CA ASN A 289 -15.44 6.43 4.10
C ASN A 289 -14.12 7.15 3.80
N GLU A 290 -13.98 7.58 2.54
CA GLU A 290 -12.94 8.53 2.17
C GLU A 290 -13.21 9.83 2.94
N ALA A 291 -12.35 10.20 3.89
CA ALA A 291 -12.42 11.53 4.50
C ALA A 291 -12.19 12.61 3.43
N GLU A 292 -12.68 13.83 3.68
CA GLU A 292 -12.29 14.99 2.87
C GLU A 292 -10.76 15.07 2.78
N VAL A 293 -10.27 15.53 1.62
CA VAL A 293 -8.85 15.78 1.37
C VAL A 293 -8.30 16.55 2.55
N ILE A 294 -7.21 16.06 3.15
CA ILE A 294 -6.59 16.77 4.26
C ILE A 294 -6.06 18.10 3.69
N GLU A 295 -6.69 19.22 4.04
CA GLU A 295 -6.11 20.55 3.87
C GLU A 295 -5.05 20.72 4.97
N TRP A 296 -3.77 20.66 4.62
CA TRP A 296 -2.69 20.67 5.62
C TRP A 296 -2.13 22.07 5.91
N ASP A 297 -2.96 23.11 5.87
CA ASP A 297 -2.51 24.43 6.33
C ASP A 297 -2.57 24.58 7.87
N ASP A 298 -3.13 23.62 8.61
CA ASP A 298 -3.40 23.78 10.06
C ASP A 298 -2.90 22.66 10.99
N VAL A 299 -1.80 21.96 10.64
CA VAL A 299 -1.03 21.19 11.65
C VAL A 299 0.29 21.89 11.92
N GLN A 300 0.24 22.96 12.70
CA GLN A 300 1.42 23.46 13.38
C GLN A 300 1.86 22.42 14.41
N TYR A 301 3.07 21.87 14.21
CA TYR A 301 3.85 21.22 15.25
C TYR A 301 4.69 22.26 15.99
#